data_AF-A0A9P8SQP9-F1
#
_entry.id   AF-A0A9P8SQP9-F1
#
_cell.length_a   1.000
_cell.length_b   1.000
_cell.length_c   1.000
_cell.angle_alpha   90.00
_cell.angle_beta   90.00
_cell.angle_gamma   90.00
#
_symmetry.space_group_name_H-M   'P 1'
#
loop_
_entity.id
_entity.type
_entity.pdbx_description
1 polymer ?
#
loop_
_entity_poly.entity_id
_entity_poly.type
_entity_poly.pdbx_seq_one_letter_code
_entity_poly.pdbx_strand_id
1 'polypeptide(L)'
;MKQNIEAGSDFMAVPRRRAAESDPCETQANSAKVRRSQRSTNDWLEPFLARESEKCRDLRIAAPEEWYYTPDIQMEIAKLVKDTSTELPKKLLLCVATSQSVIILKKAILGWRTQTGIATWQLSKSASKAEAFRIIENMNQDMMCLSLLRRYYILRLFEDCRGCDTPSFAGFVSVQGNGVLSRKRGNPLNNAENDLTTAMMKEIFPALKPGTQEYDDKRGAVNFYRKLGRKFHMLTSRFGKGILALMPHYDLPGGPDMSISDNQLHSLRESTFAQVISILERTQGEALCHFSAAAERIVDALIEFPVESCPVFVLEEIAESQILDYPKNSPGLLSLLRLRSHAQVVTDPYPPADEAT
;
A
#
# COMPACT_ATOMS: atom_id res chain seq x y z
N MET A 1 73.57 -33.05 3.14
CA MET A 1 72.48 -32.56 4.02
C MET A 1 71.32 -33.53 3.83
N LYS A 2 70.78 -34.30 4.81
CA LYS A 2 70.62 -34.12 6.28
C LYS A 2 69.89 -32.81 6.64
N GLN A 3 68.77 -32.76 7.37
CA GLN A 3 67.78 -33.75 7.90
C GLN A 3 66.37 -33.07 7.77
N ASN A 4 65.19 -33.72 7.64
CA ASN A 4 64.50 -34.84 8.32
C ASN A 4 63.89 -34.52 9.71
N ILE A 5 62.75 -35.17 10.03
CA ILE A 5 61.91 -35.14 11.27
C ILE A 5 60.90 -33.96 11.28
N GLU A 6 59.55 -34.07 11.36
CA GLU A 6 58.55 -34.93 12.09
C GLU A 6 58.32 -34.50 13.57
N ALA A 7 57.17 -34.72 14.26
CA ALA A 7 55.76 -34.91 13.87
C ALA A 7 54.84 -34.78 15.14
N GLY A 8 53.53 -34.58 14.96
CA GLY A 8 52.48 -34.69 16.01
C GLY A 8 52.44 -33.58 17.09
N SER A 9 51.47 -33.55 18.02
CA SER A 9 50.07 -34.03 18.01
C SER A 9 49.36 -33.68 19.36
N ASP A 10 48.03 -33.62 19.32
CA ASP A 10 47.07 -33.92 20.43
C ASP A 10 46.73 -32.95 21.59
N PHE A 11 45.40 -32.74 21.68
CA PHE A 11 44.50 -32.76 22.86
C PHE A 11 44.29 -31.57 23.84
N MET A 12 43.00 -31.16 23.88
CA MET A 12 42.15 -30.90 25.07
C MET A 12 42.63 -30.00 26.24
N ALA A 13 41.83 -28.96 26.54
CA ALA A 13 41.09 -28.86 27.81
C ALA A 13 40.06 -27.69 27.84
N VAL A 14 38.98 -27.86 28.61
CA VAL A 14 38.00 -26.79 28.95
C VAL A 14 37.84 -26.71 30.48
N PRO A 15 38.03 -25.54 31.12
CA PRO A 15 37.61 -25.30 32.50
C PRO A 15 36.14 -24.84 32.60
N ARG A 16 35.43 -25.22 33.68
CA ARG A 16 34.01 -24.88 33.89
C ARG A 16 33.68 -24.52 35.36
N ARG A 17 33.15 -23.30 35.55
CA ARG A 17 32.25 -22.83 36.64
C ARG A 17 32.71 -22.76 38.11
N ARG A 18 32.25 -21.67 38.76
CA ARG A 18 31.74 -21.45 40.15
C ARG A 18 32.50 -20.35 40.91
N ALA A 19 31.92 -19.60 41.86
CA ALA A 19 30.54 -19.13 42.13
C ALA A 19 30.58 -18.15 43.34
N ALA A 20 29.56 -17.28 43.51
CA ALA A 20 29.37 -16.39 44.70
C ALA A 20 30.44 -15.27 44.85
N GLU A 21 30.36 -14.20 45.68
CA GLU A 21 29.31 -13.42 46.40
C GLU A 21 29.97 -12.09 46.88
N SER A 22 29.35 -11.04 47.47
CA SER A 22 27.98 -10.71 47.95
C SER A 22 27.82 -9.16 48.04
N ASP A 23 26.62 -8.64 48.34
CA ASP A 23 26.34 -7.19 48.58
C ASP A 23 26.75 -6.71 50.00
N PRO A 24 26.77 -5.38 50.28
CA PRO A 24 25.56 -4.77 50.85
C PRO A 24 25.20 -3.33 50.40
N CYS A 25 23.92 -3.18 50.05
CA CYS A 25 23.01 -2.02 50.16
C CYS A 25 23.51 -0.67 50.74
N GLU A 26 23.19 0.43 50.03
CA GLU A 26 22.57 1.61 50.67
C GLU A 26 21.48 2.24 49.76
N THR A 27 20.69 3.21 50.25
CA THR A 27 19.29 3.45 49.82
C THR A 27 19.02 4.90 49.35
N GLN A 28 17.86 5.10 48.69
CA GLN A 28 17.23 6.37 48.25
C GLN A 28 17.65 6.87 46.84
N ALA A 29 16.80 7.52 46.02
CA ALA A 29 15.37 7.87 46.15
C ALA A 29 14.60 7.69 44.83
N ASN A 30 13.27 7.68 44.90
CA ASN A 30 12.37 7.57 43.75
C ASN A 30 12.48 8.76 42.77
N SER A 31 13.14 8.59 41.63
CA SER A 31 12.88 9.43 40.45
C SER A 31 11.72 8.84 39.65
N ALA A 32 10.50 9.33 39.92
CA ALA A 32 9.34 8.97 39.11
C ALA A 32 9.61 9.36 37.65
N LYS A 33 9.75 8.38 36.76
CA LYS A 33 9.81 8.61 35.31
C LYS A 33 8.46 9.14 34.84
N VAL A 34 8.29 10.47 34.95
CA VAL A 34 7.25 11.23 34.27
C VAL A 34 7.34 10.88 32.80
N ARG A 35 6.43 10.01 32.35
CA ARG A 35 6.23 9.75 30.93
C ARG A 35 5.81 11.08 30.31
N ARG A 36 6.76 11.78 29.69
CA ARG A 36 6.46 12.83 28.72
C ARG A 36 5.62 12.15 27.63
N SER A 37 4.30 12.31 27.76
CA SER A 37 3.34 12.12 26.68
C SER A 37 3.66 13.17 25.63
N GLN A 38 4.70 12.90 24.83
CA GLN A 38 5.23 13.83 23.86
C GLN A 38 4.22 13.97 22.73
N ARG A 39 3.43 15.04 22.83
CA ARG A 39 2.45 15.46 21.83
C ARG A 39 3.15 15.69 20.50
N SER A 40 3.20 14.66 19.65
CA SER A 40 3.32 14.86 18.22
C SER A 40 1.97 15.41 17.76
N THR A 41 1.95 16.67 17.33
CA THR A 41 0.73 17.41 16.98
C THR A 41 0.76 17.78 15.50
N ASN A 42 0.15 16.93 14.66
CA ASN A 42 -0.25 17.18 13.27
C ASN A 42 0.72 18.04 12.43
N ASP A 43 2.04 17.83 12.52
CA ASP A 43 3.07 18.75 11.97
C ASP A 43 2.98 18.93 10.44
N TRP A 44 2.35 17.97 9.75
CA TRP A 44 2.08 17.99 8.31
C TRP A 44 0.74 18.63 7.92
N LEU A 45 -0.22 18.73 8.86
CA LEU A 45 -1.63 19.01 8.57
C LEU A 45 -1.91 20.48 8.29
N GLU A 46 -1.55 21.39 9.21
CA GLU A 46 -1.75 22.83 9.00
C GLU A 46 -0.97 23.32 7.76
N PRO A 47 0.29 22.90 7.52
CA PRO A 47 1.00 23.22 6.28
C PRO A 47 0.42 22.52 5.04
N PHE A 48 -0.39 21.47 5.16
CA PHE A 48 -1.14 20.92 4.03
C PHE A 48 -2.37 21.78 3.75
N LEU A 49 -3.24 21.95 4.73
CA LEU A 49 -4.50 22.68 4.59
C LEU A 49 -4.28 24.11 4.08
N ALA A 50 -3.31 24.85 4.64
CA ALA A 50 -2.98 26.20 4.17
C ALA A 50 -2.62 26.24 2.68
N ARG A 51 -1.80 25.29 2.19
CA ARG A 51 -1.41 25.20 0.77
C ARG A 51 -2.52 24.66 -0.13
N GLU A 52 -3.43 23.84 0.39
CA GLU A 52 -4.52 23.29 -0.41
C GLU A 52 -5.66 24.32 -0.56
N SER A 53 -5.99 25.04 0.51
CA SER A 53 -6.93 26.17 0.52
C SER A 53 -6.45 27.35 -0.34
N GLU A 54 -5.15 27.57 -0.43
CA GLU A 54 -4.52 28.51 -1.38
C GLU A 54 -4.85 28.15 -2.84
N LYS A 55 -4.55 26.91 -3.27
CA LYS A 55 -4.90 26.43 -4.62
C LYS A 55 -6.41 26.45 -4.88
N CYS A 56 -7.22 26.08 -3.89
CA CYS A 56 -8.68 26.13 -4.00
C CYS A 56 -9.17 27.56 -4.28
N ARG A 57 -8.70 28.54 -3.50
CA ARG A 57 -9.00 29.96 -3.66
C ARG A 57 -8.57 30.47 -5.05
N ASP A 58 -7.37 30.11 -5.49
CA ASP A 58 -6.81 30.60 -6.76
C ASP A 58 -7.57 30.03 -7.97
N LEU A 59 -8.11 28.80 -7.88
CA LEU A 59 -9.05 28.22 -8.86
C LEU A 59 -10.54 28.50 -8.57
N ARG A 60 -10.85 29.29 -7.54
CA ARG A 60 -12.22 29.65 -7.09
C ARG A 60 -13.13 28.45 -6.80
N ILE A 61 -12.58 27.39 -6.20
CA ILE A 61 -13.33 26.26 -5.65
C ILE A 61 -13.31 26.29 -4.11
N ALA A 62 -14.22 25.55 -3.48
CA ALA A 62 -14.32 25.46 -2.02
C ALA A 62 -13.04 24.90 -1.37
N ALA A 63 -12.68 25.42 -0.20
CA ALA A 63 -11.58 24.93 0.61
C ALA A 63 -11.88 23.53 1.19
N PRO A 64 -10.87 22.75 1.61
CA PRO A 64 -11.06 21.47 2.28
C PRO A 64 -12.03 21.56 3.47
N GLU A 65 -11.88 22.57 4.33
CA GLU A 65 -12.69 22.82 5.52
C GLU A 65 -14.13 23.26 5.21
N GLU A 66 -14.40 23.71 3.99
CA GLU A 66 -15.74 24.09 3.51
C GLU A 66 -16.47 22.90 2.85
N TRP A 67 -15.74 21.87 2.39
CA TRP A 67 -16.29 20.77 1.60
C TRP A 67 -16.09 19.38 2.24
N TYR A 68 -14.87 18.83 2.26
CA TYR A 68 -14.62 17.42 2.62
C TYR A 68 -13.96 17.21 3.99
N TYR A 69 -13.58 18.29 4.68
CA TYR A 69 -12.93 18.29 6.00
C TYR A 69 -13.59 19.30 6.95
N THR A 70 -14.91 19.45 6.85
CA THR A 70 -15.71 20.36 7.70
C THR A 70 -15.62 19.98 9.19
N PRO A 71 -15.94 20.88 10.14
CA PRO A 71 -15.85 20.60 11.57
C PRO A 71 -16.60 19.34 12.03
N ASP A 72 -17.73 19.00 11.39
CA ASP A 72 -18.44 17.75 11.66
C ASP A 72 -17.66 16.51 11.23
N ILE A 73 -16.99 16.55 10.07
CA ILE A 73 -16.11 15.47 9.59
C ILE A 73 -14.88 15.32 10.50
N GLN A 74 -14.30 16.44 10.96
CA GLN A 74 -13.20 16.43 11.92
C GLN A 74 -13.61 15.80 13.26
N MET A 75 -14.80 16.15 13.76
CA MET A 75 -15.40 15.57 14.95
C MET A 75 -15.75 14.08 14.76
N GLU A 76 -16.24 13.69 13.58
CA GLU A 76 -16.52 12.30 13.21
C GLU A 76 -15.23 11.47 13.27
N ILE A 77 -14.16 11.92 12.59
CA ILE A 77 -12.83 11.29 12.64
C ILE A 77 -12.32 11.21 14.09
N ALA A 78 -12.44 12.26 14.90
CA ALA A 78 -12.01 12.20 16.30
C ALA A 78 -12.76 11.11 17.10
N LYS A 79 -14.06 10.91 16.84
CA LYS A 79 -14.87 9.86 17.47
C LYS A 79 -14.47 8.44 17.03
N LEU A 80 -13.96 8.26 15.80
CA LEU A 80 -13.53 6.95 15.30
C LEU A 80 -12.32 6.34 16.06
N VAL A 81 -11.55 7.18 16.77
CA VAL A 81 -10.18 6.84 17.20
C VAL A 81 -9.93 7.12 18.70
N LYS A 82 -10.95 6.98 19.54
CA LYS A 82 -10.97 7.28 21.01
C LYS A 82 -9.61 7.28 21.73
N ASP A 83 -8.85 6.18 21.64
CA ASP A 83 -7.61 5.95 22.39
C ASP A 83 -6.36 5.81 21.48
N THR A 84 -6.42 6.30 20.23
CA THR A 84 -5.39 6.03 19.20
C THR A 84 -5.13 7.25 18.31
N SER A 85 -4.10 7.18 17.46
CA SER A 85 -3.69 8.31 16.61
C SER A 85 -4.67 8.59 15.46
N THR A 86 -5.18 9.82 15.38
CA THR A 86 -6.05 10.30 14.27
C THR A 86 -5.30 10.52 12.94
N GLU A 87 -3.96 10.47 12.94
CA GLU A 87 -3.12 10.83 11.79
C GLU A 87 -3.42 9.98 10.54
N LEU A 88 -3.55 8.66 10.68
CA LEU A 88 -3.79 7.78 9.53
C LEU A 88 -5.21 7.96 8.93
N PRO A 89 -6.30 8.03 9.71
CA PRO A 89 -7.61 8.46 9.21
C PRO A 89 -7.59 9.84 8.51
N LYS A 90 -6.83 10.81 9.02
CA LYS A 90 -6.64 12.12 8.35
C LYS A 90 -5.91 11.98 7.02
N LYS A 91 -4.74 11.30 6.99
CA LYS A 91 -4.01 11.05 5.73
C LYS A 91 -4.86 10.32 4.69
N LEU A 92 -5.68 9.35 5.10
CA LEU A 92 -6.60 8.64 4.21
C LEU A 92 -7.69 9.56 3.64
N LEU A 93 -8.28 10.44 4.44
CA LEU A 93 -9.31 11.38 3.97
C LEU A 93 -8.74 12.48 3.06
N LEU A 94 -7.56 13.00 3.43
CA LEU A 94 -7.00 14.23 2.89
C LEU A 94 -6.01 14.01 1.75
N CYS A 95 -5.16 12.98 1.84
CA CYS A 95 -3.99 12.87 0.97
C CYS A 95 -4.22 11.97 -0.27
N VAL A 96 -5.23 11.10 -0.26
CA VAL A 96 -5.58 10.23 -1.41
C VAL A 96 -6.08 11.06 -2.59
N ALA A 97 -5.54 10.83 -3.80
CA ALA A 97 -5.85 11.60 -5.03
C ALA A 97 -5.54 13.12 -4.93
N THR A 98 -4.55 13.50 -4.12
CA THR A 98 -3.89 14.81 -4.18
C THR A 98 -2.93 14.93 -5.36
N SER A 99 -2.51 16.15 -5.69
CA SER A 99 -1.43 16.41 -6.65
C SER A 99 -0.11 15.73 -6.24
N GLN A 100 0.19 15.63 -4.93
CA GLN A 100 1.29 14.81 -4.40
C GLN A 100 1.18 13.33 -4.82
N SER A 101 -0.01 12.73 -4.68
CA SER A 101 -0.23 11.33 -5.10
C SER A 101 -0.10 11.14 -6.62
N VAL A 102 -0.52 12.13 -7.41
CA VAL A 102 -0.34 12.14 -8.87
C VAL A 102 1.14 12.24 -9.27
N ILE A 103 1.98 12.96 -8.51
CA ILE A 103 3.44 12.99 -8.72
C ILE A 103 4.09 11.66 -8.30
N ILE A 104 3.62 11.00 -7.24
CA ILE A 104 4.09 9.65 -6.89
C ILE A 104 3.78 8.66 -8.03
N LEU A 105 2.58 8.75 -8.63
CA LEU A 105 2.23 7.97 -9.83
C LEU A 105 3.12 8.32 -11.04
N LYS A 106 3.40 9.61 -11.30
CA LYS A 106 4.37 10.04 -12.34
C LYS A 106 5.72 9.36 -12.13
N LYS A 107 6.26 9.38 -10.91
CA LYS A 107 7.56 8.79 -10.58
C LYS A 107 7.55 7.27 -10.63
N ALA A 108 6.41 6.63 -10.33
CA ALA A 108 6.22 5.19 -10.54
C ALA A 108 6.24 4.83 -12.05
N ILE A 109 5.60 5.60 -12.93
CA ILE A 109 5.65 5.38 -14.39
C ILE A 109 7.08 5.56 -14.92
N LEU A 110 7.72 6.68 -14.62
CA LEU A 110 9.07 6.99 -15.11
C LEU A 110 10.12 6.01 -14.57
N GLY A 111 10.01 5.62 -13.30
CA GLY A 111 10.83 4.56 -12.71
C GLY A 111 10.58 3.20 -13.36
N TRP A 112 9.33 2.85 -13.66
CA TRP A 112 8.98 1.62 -14.36
C TRP A 112 9.60 1.58 -15.77
N ARG A 113 9.59 2.69 -16.53
CA ARG A 113 10.23 2.75 -17.86
C ARG A 113 11.76 2.66 -17.82
N THR A 114 12.40 3.22 -16.79
CA THR A 114 13.88 3.27 -16.70
C THR A 114 14.49 2.06 -15.97
N GLN A 115 13.70 1.31 -15.20
CA GLN A 115 14.21 0.21 -14.37
C GLN A 115 14.59 -1.02 -15.19
N THR A 116 15.89 -1.31 -15.23
CA THR A 116 16.40 -2.57 -15.79
C THR A 116 15.82 -3.77 -15.04
N GLY A 117 15.36 -4.77 -15.80
CA GLY A 117 14.71 -5.96 -15.24
C GLY A 117 13.26 -5.77 -14.76
N ILE A 118 12.59 -4.65 -15.04
CA ILE A 118 11.19 -4.46 -14.60
C ILE A 118 10.23 -5.59 -15.04
N ALA A 119 10.49 -6.21 -16.19
CA ALA A 119 9.75 -7.37 -16.71
C ALA A 119 9.78 -8.60 -15.78
N THR A 120 10.81 -8.79 -14.93
CA THR A 120 10.83 -9.90 -13.95
C THR A 120 9.82 -9.69 -12.81
N TRP A 121 9.28 -8.49 -12.70
CA TRP A 121 8.27 -8.09 -11.72
C TRP A 121 6.87 -7.93 -12.35
N GLN A 122 6.69 -8.21 -13.65
CA GLN A 122 5.39 -8.26 -14.31
C GLN A 122 4.72 -9.63 -14.06
N LEU A 123 3.60 -9.64 -13.35
CA LEU A 123 2.91 -10.85 -12.92
C LEU A 123 1.88 -11.30 -13.97
N SER A 124 2.26 -12.29 -14.80
CA SER A 124 1.37 -12.88 -15.82
C SER A 124 -0.06 -13.12 -15.34
N LYS A 125 -1.05 -12.92 -16.22
CA LYS A 125 -2.46 -13.29 -15.98
C LYS A 125 -2.63 -14.79 -15.64
N SER A 126 -1.69 -15.65 -16.05
CA SER A 126 -1.65 -17.09 -15.72
C SER A 126 -0.77 -17.46 -14.52
N ALA A 127 -0.13 -16.49 -13.86
CA ALA A 127 0.81 -16.73 -12.76
C ALA A 127 0.14 -17.44 -11.56
N SER A 128 0.89 -18.32 -10.91
CA SER A 128 0.36 -19.10 -9.77
C SER A 128 0.27 -18.29 -8.48
N LYS A 129 -0.55 -18.73 -7.51
CA LYS A 129 -0.67 -18.10 -6.18
C LYS A 129 0.67 -18.08 -5.42
N ALA A 130 1.47 -19.15 -5.56
CA ALA A 130 2.82 -19.26 -5.01
C ALA A 130 3.80 -18.26 -5.67
N GLU A 131 3.71 -18.10 -6.98
CA GLU A 131 4.52 -17.17 -7.76
C GLU A 131 4.17 -15.70 -7.47
N ALA A 132 2.87 -15.39 -7.40
CA ALA A 132 2.37 -14.08 -6.99
C ALA A 132 2.87 -13.70 -5.59
N PHE A 133 2.74 -14.61 -4.62
CA PHE A 133 3.29 -14.41 -3.27
C PHE A 133 4.81 -14.16 -3.31
N ARG A 134 5.58 -14.97 -4.05
CA ARG A 134 7.04 -14.84 -4.17
C ARG A 134 7.44 -13.50 -4.81
N ILE A 135 6.72 -13.02 -5.82
CA ILE A 135 6.98 -11.72 -6.46
C ILE A 135 6.67 -10.59 -5.48
N ILE A 136 5.51 -10.63 -4.80
CA ILE A 136 5.14 -9.67 -3.75
C ILE A 136 6.21 -9.62 -2.65
N GLU A 137 6.65 -10.77 -2.14
CA GLU A 137 7.61 -10.89 -1.03
C GLU A 137 9.00 -10.31 -1.37
N ASN A 138 9.45 -10.45 -2.62
CA ASN A 138 10.76 -9.98 -3.07
C ASN A 138 10.78 -8.54 -3.62
N MET A 139 9.61 -7.89 -3.81
CA MET A 139 9.54 -6.52 -4.32
C MET A 139 10.12 -5.51 -3.33
N ASN A 140 11.18 -4.80 -3.74
CA ASN A 140 11.75 -3.73 -2.94
C ASN A 140 10.76 -2.55 -2.80
N GLN A 141 10.36 -2.26 -1.56
CA GLN A 141 9.46 -1.16 -1.20
C GLN A 141 10.15 0.22 -1.14
N ASP A 142 11.42 0.34 -1.52
CA ASP A 142 12.08 1.63 -1.74
C ASP A 142 11.81 2.20 -3.15
N MET A 143 11.36 1.37 -4.11
CA MET A 143 11.11 1.77 -5.50
C MET A 143 9.62 2.01 -5.79
N MET A 144 9.28 3.23 -6.25
CA MET A 144 7.89 3.66 -6.44
C MET A 144 7.09 2.79 -7.41
N CYS A 145 7.73 2.30 -8.49
CA CYS A 145 7.12 1.35 -9.43
C CYS A 145 6.79 0.00 -8.78
N LEU A 146 7.68 -0.55 -7.94
CA LEU A 146 7.47 -1.84 -7.30
C LEU A 146 6.46 -1.77 -6.17
N SER A 147 6.47 -0.71 -5.34
CA SER A 147 5.45 -0.51 -4.31
C SER A 147 4.04 -0.35 -4.91
N LEU A 148 3.92 0.33 -6.05
CA LEU A 148 2.67 0.42 -6.80
C LEU A 148 2.18 -0.97 -7.25
N LEU A 149 3.02 -1.71 -8.00
CA LEU A 149 2.67 -3.05 -8.51
C LEU A 149 2.36 -4.03 -7.37
N ARG A 150 3.14 -3.98 -6.27
CA ARG A 150 2.96 -4.79 -5.06
C ARG A 150 1.55 -4.67 -4.48
N ARG A 151 0.95 -3.47 -4.45
CA ARG A 151 -0.42 -3.28 -3.96
C ARG A 151 -1.47 -3.96 -4.84
N TYR A 152 -1.33 -3.84 -6.16
CA TYR A 152 -2.20 -4.51 -7.13
C TYR A 152 -2.05 -6.03 -7.05
N TYR A 153 -0.85 -6.54 -6.83
CA TYR A 153 -0.62 -7.99 -6.68
C TYR A 153 -1.11 -8.52 -5.33
N ILE A 154 -1.02 -7.74 -4.24
CA ILE A 154 -1.60 -8.09 -2.94
C ILE A 154 -3.14 -8.13 -3.02
N LEU A 155 -3.77 -7.20 -3.76
CA LEU A 155 -5.19 -7.27 -4.08
C LEU A 155 -5.52 -8.54 -4.88
N ARG A 156 -4.83 -8.77 -6.00
CA ARG A 156 -5.05 -9.95 -6.85
C ARG A 156 -4.87 -11.26 -6.07
N LEU A 157 -3.81 -11.41 -5.27
CA LEU A 157 -3.58 -12.61 -4.47
C LEU A 157 -4.69 -12.82 -3.42
N PHE A 158 -5.29 -11.75 -2.90
CA PHE A 158 -6.44 -11.83 -2.01
C PHE A 158 -7.72 -12.27 -2.76
N GLU A 159 -7.97 -11.70 -3.94
CA GLU A 159 -9.11 -12.04 -4.81
C GLU A 159 -9.00 -13.48 -5.34
N ASP A 160 -7.85 -13.87 -5.92
CA ASP A 160 -7.56 -15.23 -6.42
C ASP A 160 -7.69 -16.30 -5.32
N CYS A 161 -7.33 -15.96 -4.07
CA CYS A 161 -7.49 -16.81 -2.89
C CYS A 161 -8.92 -16.82 -2.28
N ARG A 162 -9.94 -16.33 -3.01
CA ARG A 162 -11.34 -16.26 -2.54
C ARG A 162 -11.52 -15.46 -1.25
N GLY A 163 -10.70 -14.43 -1.03
CA GLY A 163 -10.81 -13.56 0.15
C GLY A 163 -12.19 -12.91 0.29
N CYS A 164 -12.85 -12.65 -0.84
CA CYS A 164 -14.20 -12.10 -0.97
C CYS A 164 -15.31 -13.07 -0.51
N ASP A 165 -15.10 -14.39 -0.61
CA ASP A 165 -16.08 -15.44 -0.23
C ASP A 165 -16.26 -15.55 1.31
N THR A 166 -15.59 -14.70 2.10
CA THR A 166 -15.57 -14.83 3.57
C THR A 166 -16.84 -14.29 4.25
N PRO A 167 -17.28 -14.92 5.36
CA PRO A 167 -18.35 -14.38 6.21
C PRO A 167 -18.11 -12.94 6.67
N SER A 168 -16.84 -12.54 6.80
CA SER A 168 -16.39 -11.19 7.13
C SER A 168 -16.82 -10.12 6.11
N PHE A 169 -17.09 -10.51 4.85
CA PHE A 169 -17.71 -9.65 3.83
C PHE A 169 -19.20 -9.94 3.64
N ALA A 170 -19.61 -11.21 3.67
CA ALA A 170 -21.01 -11.60 3.46
C ALA A 170 -21.97 -11.15 4.58
N GLY A 171 -21.47 -10.73 5.75
CA GLY A 171 -22.26 -10.31 6.91
C GLY A 171 -22.92 -11.47 7.67
N PHE A 172 -23.06 -12.63 7.04
CA PHE A 172 -23.64 -13.84 7.60
C PHE A 172 -22.61 -14.95 7.72
N VAL A 173 -22.46 -15.51 8.93
CA VAL A 173 -21.82 -16.82 9.11
C VAL A 173 -22.85 -17.89 8.75
N SER A 174 -22.73 -18.50 7.58
CA SER A 174 -23.58 -19.62 7.18
C SER A 174 -23.32 -20.83 8.09
N VAL A 175 -24.20 -21.03 9.07
CA VAL A 175 -24.23 -22.27 9.87
C VAL A 175 -24.87 -23.34 9.01
N GLN A 176 -24.05 -24.02 8.18
CA GLN A 176 -24.51 -25.16 7.40
C GLN A 176 -25.08 -26.23 8.34
N GLY A 177 -26.38 -26.46 8.25
CA GLY A 177 -27.14 -27.39 9.08
C GLY A 177 -26.92 -28.86 8.70
N ASN A 178 -25.68 -29.34 8.79
CA ASN A 178 -25.36 -30.77 8.76
C ASN A 178 -24.51 -31.14 9.99
N GLY A 179 -24.97 -32.14 10.74
CA GLY A 179 -24.70 -32.25 12.16
C GLY A 179 -23.36 -32.85 12.59
N VAL A 180 -22.26 -32.11 12.44
CA VAL A 180 -21.14 -32.16 13.41
C VAL A 180 -20.62 -30.74 13.67
N LEU A 181 -21.12 -30.09 14.73
CA LEU A 181 -20.56 -28.82 15.18
C LEU A 181 -19.19 -29.06 15.83
N SER A 182 -18.13 -28.93 15.02
CA SER A 182 -16.79 -28.63 15.53
C SER A 182 -16.83 -27.24 16.19
N ARG A 183 -17.19 -27.20 17.48
CA ARG A 183 -17.20 -26.00 18.32
C ARG A 183 -15.77 -25.54 18.61
N LYS A 184 -15.04 -25.09 17.57
CA LYS A 184 -13.74 -24.41 17.69
C LYS A 184 -13.88 -23.25 18.67
N ARG A 185 -13.27 -23.40 19.84
CA ARG A 185 -13.46 -22.53 21.01
C ARG A 185 -12.87 -21.13 20.73
N GLY A 186 -13.73 -20.17 20.40
CA GLY A 186 -13.34 -18.82 20.02
C GLY A 186 -14.48 -18.03 19.37
N ASN A 187 -14.19 -16.81 18.93
CA ASN A 187 -15.12 -16.01 18.13
C ASN A 187 -15.28 -16.65 16.72
N PRO A 188 -16.51 -16.96 16.25
CA PRO A 188 -16.74 -17.54 14.92
C PRO A 188 -16.09 -16.77 13.77
N LEU A 189 -16.03 -15.43 13.83
CA LEU A 189 -15.35 -14.60 12.85
C LEU A 189 -13.84 -14.90 12.82
N ASN A 190 -13.21 -14.93 13.99
CA ASN A 190 -11.78 -15.26 14.12
C ASN A 190 -11.47 -16.69 13.67
N ASN A 191 -12.42 -17.62 13.80
CA ASN A 191 -12.27 -18.98 13.29
C ASN A 191 -12.28 -18.97 11.75
N ALA A 192 -13.25 -18.32 11.11
CA ALA A 192 -13.32 -18.19 9.65
C ALA A 192 -12.09 -17.48 9.05
N GLU A 193 -11.62 -16.41 9.69
CA GLU A 193 -10.39 -15.68 9.32
C GLU A 193 -9.13 -16.56 9.39
N ASN A 194 -9.02 -17.41 10.42
CA ASN A 194 -7.93 -18.38 10.53
C ASN A 194 -8.05 -19.52 9.51
N ASP A 195 -9.26 -19.96 9.21
CA ASP A 195 -9.51 -21.02 8.24
C ASP A 195 -9.21 -20.55 6.80
N LEU A 196 -9.56 -19.31 6.42
CA LEU A 196 -9.08 -18.69 5.17
C LEU A 196 -7.55 -18.60 5.14
N THR A 197 -6.92 -18.11 6.21
CA THR A 197 -5.44 -18.04 6.29
C THR A 197 -4.81 -19.42 6.10
N THR A 198 -5.47 -20.48 6.57
CA THR A 198 -5.03 -21.87 6.46
C THR A 198 -5.29 -22.46 5.07
N ALA A 199 -6.37 -22.04 4.38
CA ALA A 199 -6.60 -22.36 2.97
C ALA A 199 -5.53 -21.71 2.08
N MET A 200 -5.27 -20.41 2.25
CA MET A 200 -4.20 -19.70 1.54
C MET A 200 -2.84 -20.37 1.73
N MET A 201 -2.47 -20.77 2.95
CA MET A 201 -1.23 -21.53 3.20
C MET A 201 -1.17 -22.85 2.40
N LYS A 202 -2.28 -23.56 2.22
CA LYS A 202 -2.31 -24.80 1.42
C LYS A 202 -2.22 -24.54 -0.09
N GLU A 203 -2.78 -23.44 -0.58
CA GLU A 203 -2.72 -23.08 -2.01
C GLU A 203 -1.37 -22.48 -2.43
N ILE A 204 -0.75 -21.70 -1.54
CA ILE A 204 0.53 -21.00 -1.78
C ILE A 204 1.72 -21.93 -1.44
N PHE A 205 1.60 -22.73 -0.37
CA PHE A 205 2.69 -23.55 0.17
C PHE A 205 2.25 -24.99 0.51
N PRO A 206 1.76 -25.79 -0.47
CA PRO A 206 1.21 -27.13 -0.22
C PRO A 206 2.20 -28.13 0.41
N ALA A 207 3.51 -27.88 0.30
CA ALA A 207 4.57 -28.73 0.87
C ALA A 207 4.95 -28.39 2.32
N LEU A 208 4.61 -27.19 2.84
CA LEU A 208 5.01 -26.77 4.19
C LEU A 208 4.14 -27.44 5.25
N LYS A 209 4.79 -28.06 6.23
CA LYS A 209 4.14 -28.78 7.34
C LYS A 209 3.88 -27.83 8.51
N PRO A 210 2.66 -27.78 9.08
CA PRO A 210 2.37 -27.00 10.28
C PRO A 210 3.29 -27.38 11.46
N GLY A 211 3.71 -26.38 12.24
CA GLY A 211 4.59 -26.56 13.40
C GLY A 211 6.10 -26.51 13.08
N THR A 212 6.49 -26.11 11.87
CA THR A 212 7.87 -25.66 11.59
C THR A 212 7.95 -24.13 11.66
N GLN A 213 9.11 -23.58 12.01
CA GLN A 213 9.34 -22.13 12.02
C GLN A 213 9.02 -21.50 10.66
N GLU A 214 9.48 -22.14 9.57
CA GLU A 214 9.20 -21.71 8.19
C GLU A 214 7.70 -21.63 7.88
N TYR A 215 6.90 -22.59 8.35
CA TYR A 215 5.45 -22.57 8.18
C TYR A 215 4.83 -21.38 8.95
N ASP A 216 5.26 -21.12 10.18
CA ASP A 216 4.71 -20.04 11.00
C ASP A 216 5.14 -18.65 10.49
N ASP A 217 6.37 -18.50 10.00
CA ASP A 217 6.87 -17.29 9.34
C ASP A 217 6.07 -16.98 8.06
N LYS A 218 5.94 -17.96 7.16
CA LYS A 218 5.15 -17.81 5.93
C LYS A 218 3.66 -17.62 6.23
N ARG A 219 3.11 -18.24 7.28
CA ARG A 219 1.73 -18.00 7.74
C ARG A 219 1.55 -16.59 8.29
N GLY A 220 2.57 -16.03 8.94
CA GLY A 220 2.62 -14.62 9.35
C GLY A 220 2.50 -13.69 8.14
N ALA A 221 3.33 -13.89 7.12
CA ALA A 221 3.32 -13.11 5.88
C ALA A 221 2.01 -13.27 5.08
N VAL A 222 1.48 -14.50 4.94
CA VAL A 222 0.18 -14.75 4.30
C VAL A 222 -0.95 -14.02 5.04
N ASN A 223 -0.97 -14.05 6.38
CA ASN A 223 -1.98 -13.33 7.17
C ASN A 223 -1.85 -11.80 7.05
N PHE A 224 -0.63 -11.27 6.91
CA PHE A 224 -0.39 -9.85 6.64
C PHE A 224 -0.96 -9.44 5.28
N TYR A 225 -0.56 -10.14 4.20
CA TYR A 225 -1.04 -9.84 2.84
C TYR A 225 -2.56 -10.04 2.71
N ARG A 226 -3.13 -11.06 3.35
CA ARG A 226 -4.57 -11.29 3.38
C ARG A 226 -5.34 -10.13 4.02
N LYS A 227 -4.88 -9.63 5.17
CA LYS A 227 -5.51 -8.49 5.87
C LYS A 227 -5.34 -7.17 5.12
N LEU A 228 -4.22 -6.99 4.43
CA LEU A 228 -3.94 -5.79 3.65
C LEU A 228 -4.71 -5.80 2.31
N GLY A 229 -4.72 -6.93 1.61
CA GLY A 229 -5.54 -7.16 0.41
C GLY A 229 -7.03 -7.03 0.68
N ARG A 230 -7.52 -7.46 1.86
CA ARG A 230 -8.90 -7.18 2.32
C ARG A 230 -9.20 -5.69 2.38
N LYS A 231 -8.25 -4.87 2.87
CA LYS A 231 -8.39 -3.41 2.94
C LYS A 231 -8.26 -2.73 1.57
N PHE A 232 -7.39 -3.22 0.69
CA PHE A 232 -7.37 -2.80 -0.71
C PHE A 232 -8.71 -3.12 -1.38
N HIS A 233 -9.25 -4.33 -1.22
CA HIS A 233 -10.54 -4.73 -1.79
C HIS A 233 -11.72 -3.87 -1.27
N MET A 234 -11.69 -3.45 0.00
CA MET A 234 -12.68 -2.50 0.54
C MET A 234 -12.63 -1.12 -0.14
N LEU A 235 -11.44 -0.63 -0.52
CA LEU A 235 -11.29 0.61 -1.29
C LEU A 235 -11.71 0.42 -2.75
N THR A 236 -11.23 -0.63 -3.41
CA THR A 236 -11.46 -0.84 -4.83
C THR A 236 -12.91 -1.19 -5.16
N SER A 237 -13.61 -1.86 -4.24
CA SER A 237 -15.06 -2.10 -4.34
C SER A 237 -15.92 -0.83 -4.21
N ARG A 238 -15.34 0.30 -3.80
CA ARG A 238 -16.03 1.60 -3.65
C ARG A 238 -15.60 2.63 -4.70
N PHE A 239 -14.33 2.60 -5.11
CA PHE A 239 -13.75 3.61 -5.98
C PHE A 239 -13.15 3.09 -7.29
N GLY A 240 -13.09 1.76 -7.54
CA GLY A 240 -12.30 1.16 -8.64
C GLY A 240 -10.85 0.86 -8.23
N LYS A 241 -10.10 0.09 -9.02
CA LYS A 241 -8.74 -0.37 -8.65
C LYS A 241 -7.71 0.76 -8.69
N GLY A 242 -7.89 1.73 -9.59
CA GLY A 242 -7.03 2.90 -9.74
C GLY A 242 -6.73 3.68 -8.46
N ILE A 243 -7.65 3.65 -7.48
CA ILE A 243 -7.49 4.31 -6.17
C ILE A 243 -6.20 3.89 -5.44
N LEU A 244 -5.74 2.64 -5.62
CA LEU A 244 -4.50 2.14 -5.00
C LEU A 244 -3.24 2.85 -5.52
N ALA A 245 -3.30 3.34 -6.77
CA ALA A 245 -2.24 4.14 -7.39
C ALA A 245 -2.23 5.59 -6.90
N LEU A 246 -3.38 6.06 -6.42
CA LEU A 246 -3.59 7.41 -5.89
C LEU A 246 -3.55 7.47 -4.37
N MET A 247 -3.15 6.38 -3.70
CA MET A 247 -2.79 6.38 -2.29
C MET A 247 -1.32 6.78 -2.12
N PRO A 248 -1.00 7.86 -1.40
CA PRO A 248 0.38 8.27 -1.18
C PRO A 248 1.10 7.20 -0.35
N HIS A 249 2.27 6.77 -0.81
CA HIS A 249 3.05 5.70 -0.19
C HIS A 249 4.56 5.96 -0.18
N TYR A 250 4.95 7.16 -0.63
CA TYR A 250 6.24 7.80 -0.40
C TYR A 250 5.99 9.24 0.03
N ASP A 251 6.95 9.82 0.72
CA ASP A 251 7.05 11.25 0.94
C ASP A 251 8.00 11.83 -0.12
N LEU A 252 7.62 12.94 -0.74
CA LEU A 252 8.54 13.63 -1.66
C LEU A 252 9.60 14.38 -0.84
N PRO A 253 10.88 14.44 -1.28
CA PRO A 253 11.91 15.21 -0.59
C PRO A 253 11.51 16.68 -0.41
N GLY A 254 11.57 17.18 0.83
CA GLY A 254 11.11 18.54 1.19
C GLY A 254 9.58 18.71 1.28
N GLY A 255 8.81 17.65 1.02
CA GLY A 255 7.37 17.61 1.21
C GLY A 255 6.94 17.36 2.67
N PRO A 256 5.65 17.62 3.00
CA PRO A 256 5.06 17.18 4.26
C PRO A 256 4.94 15.65 4.33
N ASP A 257 5.00 15.07 5.53
CA ASP A 257 4.76 13.64 5.77
C ASP A 257 3.30 13.28 5.42
N MET A 258 3.11 12.62 4.28
CA MET A 258 1.81 12.22 3.72
C MET A 258 1.74 10.73 3.38
N SER A 259 2.86 10.01 3.47
CA SER A 259 2.91 8.59 3.15
C SER A 259 2.00 7.76 4.06
N ILE A 260 1.38 6.76 3.44
CA ILE A 260 0.54 5.76 4.05
C ILE A 260 1.18 4.41 3.74
N SER A 261 2.01 3.93 4.65
CA SER A 261 2.69 2.64 4.52
C SER A 261 1.75 1.46 4.67
N ASP A 262 2.11 0.34 4.05
CA ASP A 262 1.38 -0.93 4.15
C ASP A 262 1.29 -1.44 5.61
N ASN A 263 2.27 -1.10 6.46
CA ASN A 263 2.26 -1.42 7.89
C ASN A 263 1.26 -0.57 8.69
N GLN A 264 1.16 0.73 8.40
CA GLN A 264 0.13 1.61 8.97
C GLN A 264 -1.27 1.14 8.56
N LEU A 265 -1.47 0.81 7.27
CA LEU A 265 -2.73 0.24 6.77
C LEU A 265 -3.07 -1.09 7.45
N HIS A 266 -2.11 -2.02 7.54
CA HIS A 266 -2.32 -3.32 8.19
C HIS A 266 -2.75 -3.18 9.65
N SER A 267 -2.12 -2.27 10.41
CA SER A 267 -2.37 -2.07 11.84
C SER A 267 -3.65 -1.28 12.18
N LEU A 268 -4.21 -0.49 11.25
CA LEU A 268 -5.48 0.19 11.44
C LEU A 268 -6.64 -0.78 11.71
N ARG A 269 -7.55 -0.44 12.64
CA ARG A 269 -8.77 -1.24 12.88
C ARG A 269 -9.68 -1.20 11.65
N GLU A 270 -10.18 -2.35 11.23
CA GLU A 270 -11.01 -2.49 10.03
C GLU A 270 -12.32 -1.71 10.12
N SER A 271 -12.97 -1.67 11.29
CA SER A 271 -14.17 -0.86 11.53
C SER A 271 -13.89 0.65 11.44
N THR A 272 -12.72 1.11 11.90
CA THR A 272 -12.27 2.50 11.70
C THR A 272 -12.05 2.78 10.21
N PHE A 273 -11.38 1.87 9.51
CA PHE A 273 -11.10 1.99 8.08
C PHE A 273 -12.38 2.01 7.22
N ALA A 274 -13.37 1.15 7.53
CA ALA A 274 -14.68 1.14 6.88
C ALA A 274 -15.43 2.48 7.06
N GLN A 275 -15.35 3.10 8.25
CA GLN A 275 -15.96 4.41 8.50
C GLN A 275 -15.21 5.52 7.75
N VAL A 276 -13.87 5.49 7.66
CA VAL A 276 -13.11 6.43 6.81
C VAL A 276 -13.48 6.28 5.34
N ILE A 277 -13.69 5.06 4.84
CA ILE A 277 -14.19 4.81 3.47
C ILE A 277 -15.60 5.38 3.28
N SER A 278 -16.51 5.23 4.25
CA SER A 278 -17.85 5.80 4.17
C SER A 278 -17.84 7.35 4.18
N ILE A 279 -16.91 7.97 4.92
CA ILE A 279 -16.68 9.42 4.87
C ILE A 279 -16.16 9.84 3.48
N LEU A 280 -15.15 9.14 2.95
CA LEU A 280 -14.61 9.38 1.59
C LEU A 280 -15.69 9.25 0.51
N GLU A 281 -16.51 8.20 0.58
CA GLU A 281 -17.64 7.94 -0.32
C GLU A 281 -18.67 9.08 -0.27
N ARG A 282 -19.10 9.48 0.94
CA ARG A 282 -20.10 10.55 1.15
C ARG A 282 -19.60 11.95 0.79
N THR A 283 -18.31 12.25 0.97
CA THR A 283 -17.77 13.61 0.77
C THR A 283 -17.12 13.82 -0.60
N GLN A 284 -16.53 12.78 -1.17
CA GLN A 284 -15.61 12.87 -2.32
C GLN A 284 -15.80 11.73 -3.34
N GLY A 285 -16.77 10.82 -3.15
CA GLY A 285 -16.87 9.55 -3.86
C GLY A 285 -16.86 9.66 -5.37
N GLU A 286 -17.69 10.54 -5.96
CA GLU A 286 -17.73 10.73 -7.41
C GLU A 286 -16.37 11.16 -8.00
N ALA A 287 -15.71 12.13 -7.35
CA ALA A 287 -14.38 12.58 -7.78
C ALA A 287 -13.36 11.43 -7.67
N LEU A 288 -13.36 10.70 -6.55
CA LEU A 288 -12.45 9.56 -6.34
C LEU A 288 -12.67 8.44 -7.35
N CYS A 289 -13.92 8.15 -7.74
CA CYS A 289 -14.25 7.21 -8.81
C CYS A 289 -13.72 7.67 -10.17
N HIS A 290 -13.87 8.94 -10.53
CA HIS A 290 -13.32 9.48 -11.79
C HIS A 290 -11.79 9.46 -11.82
N PHE A 291 -11.14 9.87 -10.72
CA PHE A 291 -9.69 9.83 -10.54
C PHE A 291 -9.13 8.41 -10.61
N SER A 292 -9.77 7.48 -9.90
CA SER A 292 -9.44 6.06 -9.91
C SER A 292 -9.61 5.47 -11.32
N ALA A 293 -10.75 5.65 -11.98
CA ALA A 293 -10.96 5.17 -13.34
C ALA A 293 -9.96 5.75 -14.37
N ALA A 294 -9.38 6.93 -14.11
CA ALA A 294 -8.27 7.46 -14.90
C ALA A 294 -6.94 6.76 -14.58
N ALA A 295 -6.57 6.62 -13.30
CA ALA A 295 -5.35 5.95 -12.87
C ALA A 295 -5.32 4.43 -13.12
N GLU A 296 -6.49 3.77 -13.14
CA GLU A 296 -6.63 2.34 -13.44
C GLU A 296 -6.12 2.01 -14.84
N ARG A 297 -6.53 2.79 -15.85
CA ARG A 297 -6.04 2.67 -17.24
C ARG A 297 -4.53 2.85 -17.37
N ILE A 298 -3.91 3.64 -16.48
CA ILE A 298 -2.47 3.81 -16.43
C ILE A 298 -1.83 2.52 -15.90
N VAL A 299 -2.27 2.01 -14.74
CA VAL A 299 -1.66 0.84 -14.11
C VAL A 299 -1.92 -0.45 -14.88
N ASP A 300 -3.12 -0.62 -15.44
CA ASP A 300 -3.43 -1.75 -16.33
C ASP A 300 -2.43 -1.80 -17.49
N ALA A 301 -2.11 -0.66 -18.11
CA ALA A 301 -1.11 -0.60 -19.17
C ALA A 301 0.33 -0.93 -18.70
N LEU A 302 0.73 -0.56 -17.48
CA LEU A 302 2.01 -0.96 -16.87
C LEU A 302 2.08 -2.46 -16.50
N ILE A 303 0.94 -3.10 -16.30
CA ILE A 303 0.81 -4.53 -15.97
C ILE A 303 0.70 -5.38 -17.25
N GLU A 304 -0.01 -4.90 -18.27
CA GLU A 304 -0.32 -5.68 -19.48
C GLU A 304 0.69 -5.53 -20.62
N PHE A 305 1.35 -4.37 -20.77
CA PHE A 305 2.28 -4.13 -21.88
C PHE A 305 3.76 -4.20 -21.44
N PRO A 306 4.65 -4.68 -22.31
CA PRO A 306 6.09 -4.41 -22.22
C PRO A 306 6.38 -2.90 -22.25
N VAL A 307 7.55 -2.48 -21.74
CA VAL A 307 7.95 -1.07 -21.63
C VAL A 307 7.94 -0.37 -22.99
N GLU A 308 8.34 -1.10 -24.02
CA GLU A 308 8.47 -0.68 -25.41
C GLU A 308 7.10 -0.49 -26.11
N SER A 309 6.05 -1.12 -25.58
CA SER A 309 4.68 -1.08 -26.13
C SER A 309 3.70 -0.28 -25.28
N CYS A 310 4.07 0.11 -24.05
CA CYS A 310 3.21 0.84 -23.14
C CYS A 310 3.02 2.30 -23.58
N PRO A 311 1.78 2.78 -23.80
CA PRO A 311 1.51 4.12 -24.31
C PRO A 311 2.05 5.22 -23.39
N VAL A 312 2.36 6.39 -23.96
CA VAL A 312 2.81 7.57 -23.20
C VAL A 312 1.60 8.30 -22.60
N PHE A 313 1.71 8.69 -21.33
CA PHE A 313 0.68 9.44 -20.61
C PHE A 313 1.02 10.92 -20.54
N VAL A 314 0.01 11.81 -20.57
CA VAL A 314 0.23 13.27 -20.45
C VAL A 314 1.01 13.61 -19.17
N LEU A 315 0.71 12.89 -18.08
CA LEU A 315 1.40 12.98 -16.79
C LEU A 315 2.93 12.87 -16.87
N GLU A 316 3.49 12.16 -17.86
CA GLU A 316 4.95 11.99 -18.01
C GLU A 316 5.65 13.29 -18.45
N GLU A 317 4.95 14.16 -19.18
CA GLU A 317 5.51 15.36 -19.81
C GLU A 317 5.34 16.62 -18.95
N ILE A 318 4.28 16.70 -18.13
CA ILE A 318 3.98 17.87 -17.27
C ILE A 318 5.01 18.02 -16.13
N ALA A 319 5.47 19.24 -15.86
CA ALA A 319 6.44 19.49 -14.79
C ALA A 319 5.84 19.26 -13.38
N GLU A 320 6.63 18.77 -12.43
CA GLU A 320 6.11 18.45 -11.08
C GLU A 320 5.52 19.66 -10.35
N SER A 321 6.09 20.86 -10.54
CA SER A 321 5.53 22.12 -10.05
C SER A 321 4.11 22.36 -10.58
N GLN A 322 3.92 22.26 -11.90
CA GLN A 322 2.62 22.42 -12.55
C GLN A 322 1.58 21.39 -12.07
N ILE A 323 2.00 20.23 -11.56
CA ILE A 323 1.09 19.26 -10.94
C ILE A 323 0.72 19.73 -9.52
N LEU A 324 1.68 20.22 -8.73
CA LEU A 324 1.45 20.72 -7.36
C LEU A 324 0.46 21.89 -7.31
N ASP A 325 0.45 22.76 -8.32
CA ASP A 325 -0.42 23.93 -8.42
C ASP A 325 -1.92 23.57 -8.42
N TYR A 326 -2.28 22.35 -8.84
CA TYR A 326 -3.68 21.91 -8.79
C TYR A 326 -4.09 21.38 -7.40
N PRO A 327 -5.27 21.79 -6.90
CA PRO A 327 -5.87 21.21 -5.70
C PRO A 327 -6.44 19.82 -5.96
N LYS A 328 -6.53 19.04 -4.88
CA LYS A 328 -7.19 17.74 -4.76
C LYS A 328 -8.59 17.75 -5.41
N ASN A 329 -8.97 16.62 -6.01
CA ASN A 329 -10.27 16.40 -6.65
C ASN A 329 -10.60 17.35 -7.84
N SER A 330 -9.73 18.29 -8.21
CA SER A 330 -10.04 19.27 -9.26
C SER A 330 -10.11 18.67 -10.66
N PRO A 331 -10.97 19.18 -11.56
CA PRO A 331 -11.02 18.74 -12.96
C PRO A 331 -9.70 18.95 -13.71
N GLY A 332 -8.92 19.98 -13.32
CA GLY A 332 -7.58 20.24 -13.84
C GLY A 332 -6.62 19.10 -13.54
N LEU A 333 -6.48 18.72 -12.27
CA LEU A 333 -5.63 17.60 -11.86
C LEU A 333 -6.09 16.27 -12.50
N LEU A 334 -7.40 16.03 -12.58
CA LEU A 334 -7.97 14.86 -13.25
C LEU A 334 -7.60 14.79 -14.74
N SER A 335 -7.49 15.93 -15.42
CA SER A 335 -7.15 15.99 -16.85
C SER A 335 -5.73 15.51 -17.16
N LEU A 336 -4.82 15.54 -16.18
CA LEU A 336 -3.43 15.09 -16.33
C LEU A 336 -3.31 13.56 -16.39
N LEU A 337 -4.29 12.83 -15.83
CA LEU A 337 -4.34 11.36 -15.81
C LEU A 337 -4.86 10.75 -17.13
N ARG A 338 -4.68 11.45 -18.25
CA ARG A 338 -5.16 11.02 -19.58
C ARG A 338 -4.02 10.43 -20.42
N LEU A 339 -4.39 9.51 -21.31
CA LEU A 339 -3.52 9.04 -22.39
C LEU A 339 -3.12 10.23 -23.27
N ARG A 340 -1.87 10.24 -23.78
CA ARG A 340 -1.45 11.22 -24.76
C ARG A 340 -2.22 10.99 -26.06
N SER A 341 -3.05 11.97 -26.43
CA SER A 341 -3.63 12.03 -27.78
C SER A 341 -2.48 12.01 -28.76
N HIS A 342 -2.46 11.04 -29.68
CA HIS A 342 -1.47 11.04 -30.74
C HIS A 342 -1.74 12.28 -31.60
N ALA A 343 -0.82 13.25 -31.56
CA ALA A 343 -0.79 14.29 -32.57
C ALA A 343 -0.71 13.59 -33.93
N GLN A 344 -1.59 13.96 -34.86
CA GLN A 344 -1.57 13.36 -36.19
C GLN A 344 -0.17 13.55 -36.77
N VAL A 345 0.50 12.44 -37.09
CA VAL A 345 1.64 12.51 -38.00
C VAL A 345 1.06 13.00 -39.32
N VAL A 346 1.40 14.23 -39.69
CA VAL A 346 1.13 14.77 -41.02
C VAL A 346 1.95 13.93 -41.99
N THR A 347 1.34 12.83 -42.42
CA THR A 347 1.78 12.03 -43.55
C THR A 347 1.39 12.82 -44.79
N ASP A 348 2.19 13.87 -45.03
CA ASP A 348 2.11 14.69 -46.22
C ASP A 348 2.23 13.74 -47.43
N PRO A 349 1.17 13.57 -48.24
CA PRO A 349 1.18 12.58 -49.29
C PRO A 349 2.19 12.99 -50.36
N TYR A 350 2.87 12.00 -50.93
CA TYR A 350 3.80 12.18 -52.03
C TYR A 350 3.24 13.13 -53.10
N PRO A 351 4.02 14.10 -53.62
CA PRO A 351 3.59 14.85 -54.78
C PRO A 351 3.36 13.87 -55.94
N PRO A 352 2.26 14.01 -56.70
CA PRO A 352 2.02 13.13 -57.85
C PRO A 352 3.10 13.37 -58.91
N ALA A 353 3.66 12.29 -59.44
CA ALA A 353 4.53 12.35 -60.60
C ALA A 353 3.71 12.51 -61.88
N ASP A 354 4.19 13.41 -62.74
CA ASP A 354 4.01 13.46 -64.20
C ASP A 354 2.60 13.21 -64.78
N GLU A 355 1.91 14.30 -65.16
CA GLU A 355 1.17 14.32 -66.43
C GLU A 355 1.96 15.17 -67.44
N ALA A 356 2.06 14.68 -68.68
CA ALA A 356 2.97 15.23 -69.68
C ALA A 356 2.26 16.15 -70.69
N THR A 357 2.92 17.24 -71.09
CA THR A 357 2.83 17.80 -72.46
C THR A 357 4.10 18.56 -72.81
#